data_AF-S2ZQZ0-F1
#
_entry.id   AF-S2ZQZ0-F1
#
_cell.length_a   1.000
_cell.length_b   1.000
_cell.length_c   1.000
_cell.angle_alpha   90.00
_cell.angle_beta   90.00
_cell.angle_gamma   90.00
#
_symmetry.space_group_name_H-M   'P 1'
#
loop_
_entity.id
_entity.type
_entity.pdbx_description
1 polymer ?
#
loop_
_entity_poly.entity_id
_entity_poly.type
_entity_poly.pdbx_seq_one_letter_code
_entity_poly.pdbx_strand_id
1 'polypeptide(L)'
;MSAGLLRAFPPGRTGVARRSLKQLRDRHPLPAGRAGLPVEEILFAVALYGDRALTALAPRFARDGGLTGRGGSTEREQPGLSCGSGSGMSCGAV
;
A
#
# COMPACT_ATOMS: atom_id res chain seq x y z
N MET A 1 7.46 -37.37 -13.65
CA MET A 1 7.15 -36.50 -12.49
C MET A 1 7.47 -35.08 -12.89
N SER A 2 6.47 -34.23 -13.09
CA SER A 2 6.67 -32.80 -13.30
C SER A 2 5.34 -32.06 -13.11
N ALA A 3 4.93 -31.96 -11.85
CA ALA A 3 3.84 -31.07 -11.44
C ALA A 3 4.41 -29.64 -11.42
N GLY A 4 4.30 -28.94 -12.56
CA GLY A 4 4.60 -27.51 -12.64
C GLY A 4 3.60 -26.74 -11.77
N LEU A 5 4.13 -26.06 -10.75
CA LEU A 5 3.40 -25.18 -9.84
C LEU A 5 2.55 -24.21 -10.65
N LEU A 6 1.21 -24.33 -10.53
CA LEU A 6 0.30 -23.29 -10.99
C LEU A 6 0.70 -21.99 -10.30
N ARG A 7 1.40 -21.10 -11.02
CA ARG A 7 1.44 -19.69 -10.68
C ARG A 7 0.02 -19.17 -10.87
N ALA A 8 -0.82 -19.35 -9.84
CA ALA A 8 -2.06 -18.62 -9.72
C ALA A 8 -1.66 -17.15 -9.59
N PHE A 9 -1.60 -16.46 -10.73
CA PHE A 9 -1.53 -15.01 -10.72
C PHE A 9 -2.80 -14.57 -10.00
N PRO A 10 -2.70 -13.82 -8.89
CA PRO A 10 -3.90 -13.29 -8.26
C PRO A 10 -4.65 -12.51 -9.34
N PRO A 11 -5.97 -12.66 -9.44
CA PRO A 11 -6.75 -11.99 -10.48
C PRO A 11 -6.34 -10.51 -10.48
N GLY A 12 -5.89 -10.04 -11.64
CA GLY A 12 -5.37 -8.69 -11.79
C GLY A 12 -6.36 -7.67 -11.22
N ARG A 13 -5.85 -6.53 -10.77
CA ARG A 13 -6.62 -5.50 -10.04
C ARG A 13 -7.87 -5.06 -10.84
N THR A 14 -9.02 -5.66 -10.57
CA THR A 14 -10.23 -5.47 -11.39
C THR A 14 -10.88 -4.12 -11.11
N GLY A 15 -11.60 -3.57 -12.10
CA GLY A 15 -12.37 -2.33 -11.92
C GLY A 15 -13.48 -2.48 -10.86
N VAL A 16 -14.07 -3.66 -10.73
CA VAL A 16 -15.06 -3.97 -9.69
C VAL A 16 -14.41 -3.90 -8.31
N ALA A 17 -13.24 -4.55 -8.12
CA ALA A 17 -12.51 -4.51 -6.87
C ALA A 17 -12.14 -3.07 -6.47
N ARG A 18 -11.73 -2.22 -7.43
CA ARG A 18 -11.46 -0.79 -7.16
C ARG A 18 -12.70 -0.05 -6.65
N ARG A 19 -13.87 -0.28 -7.28
CA ARG A 19 -15.13 0.33 -6.85
C ARG A 19 -15.54 -0.15 -5.46
N SER A 20 -15.43 -1.44 -5.19
CA SER A 20 -15.72 -2.01 -3.86
C SER A 20 -14.79 -1.43 -2.79
N LEU A 21 -13.50 -1.30 -3.09
CA LEU A 21 -12.53 -0.71 -2.17
C LEU A 21 -12.82 0.78 -1.93
N LYS A 22 -13.21 1.53 -2.97
CA LYS A 22 -13.66 2.92 -2.83
C LYS A 22 -14.88 3.02 -1.91
N GLN A 23 -15.93 2.22 -2.15
CA GLN A 23 -17.14 2.20 -1.31
C GLN A 23 -16.84 1.80 0.13
N LEU A 24 -15.84 0.94 0.35
CA LEU A 24 -15.41 0.58 1.70
C LEU A 24 -14.73 1.77 2.40
N ARG A 25 -13.84 2.49 1.70
CA ARG A 25 -13.19 3.70 2.20
C ARG A 25 -14.16 4.86 2.44
N ASP A 26 -15.20 4.99 1.61
CA ASP A 26 -16.24 5.99 1.79
C ASP A 26 -17.04 5.76 3.10
N ARG A 27 -17.21 4.49 3.51
CA ARG A 27 -17.89 4.12 4.77
C ARG A 27 -17.00 4.16 6.00
N HIS A 28 -15.69 4.00 5.83
CA HIS A 28 -14.71 3.94 6.91
C HIS A 28 -13.57 4.94 6.64
N PRO A 29 -13.78 6.24 6.91
CA PRO A 29 -12.78 7.26 6.64
C PRO A 29 -11.52 7.04 7.49
N LEU A 30 -10.38 7.50 6.99
CA LEU A 30 -9.11 7.37 7.70
C LEU A 30 -9.16 8.15 9.03
N PRO A 31 -8.97 7.51 10.19
CA PRO A 31 -8.93 8.18 11.47
C PRO A 31 -7.71 9.12 11.58
N ALA A 32 -7.91 10.29 12.20
CA ALA A 32 -6.87 11.30 12.38
C ALA A 32 -5.83 10.94 13.46
N GLY A 33 -6.16 10.00 14.35
CA GLY A 33 -5.29 9.56 15.43
C GLY A 33 -5.90 8.39 16.20
N ARG A 34 -5.11 7.76 17.08
CA ARG A 34 -5.49 6.50 17.75
C ARG A 34 -6.35 6.65 19.02
N ALA A 35 -6.53 7.87 19.52
CA ALA A 35 -7.12 8.10 20.83
C ALA A 35 -8.60 7.67 20.85
N GLY A 36 -8.96 6.79 21.79
CA GLY A 36 -10.34 6.30 21.96
C GLY A 36 -10.80 5.28 20.91
N LEU A 37 -9.95 4.88 19.96
CA LEU A 37 -10.28 3.83 19.00
C LEU A 37 -10.04 2.44 19.58
N PRO A 38 -10.98 1.49 19.37
CA PRO A 38 -10.75 0.09 19.71
C PRO A 38 -9.66 -0.51 18.81
N VAL A 39 -8.97 -1.54 19.32
CA VAL A 39 -7.82 -2.14 18.62
C VAL A 39 -8.20 -2.71 17.26
N GLU A 40 -9.38 -3.33 17.16
CA GLU A 40 -9.93 -3.84 15.90
C GLU A 40 -10.08 -2.75 14.83
N GLU A 41 -10.49 -1.54 15.19
CA GLU A 41 -10.61 -0.45 14.22
C GLU A 41 -9.26 0.10 13.79
N ILE A 42 -8.26 0.08 14.68
CA ILE A 42 -6.88 0.41 14.32
C ILE A 42 -6.36 -0.60 13.30
N LEU A 43 -6.52 -1.90 13.57
CA LEU A 43 -6.08 -2.96 12.66
C LEU A 43 -6.82 -2.90 11.32
N PHE A 44 -8.13 -2.62 11.35
CA PHE A 44 -8.93 -2.45 10.15
C PHE A 44 -8.49 -1.24 9.31
N ALA A 45 -8.23 -0.09 9.94
CA ALA A 45 -7.71 1.09 9.26
C ALA A 45 -6.34 0.80 8.61
N VAL A 46 -5.46 0.07 9.30
CA VAL A 46 -4.17 -0.38 8.75
C VAL A 46 -4.37 -1.33 7.56
N ALA A 47 -5.28 -2.28 7.63
CA ALA A 47 -5.58 -3.17 6.50
C ALA A 47 -6.12 -2.42 5.27
N LEU A 48 -6.91 -1.36 5.49
CA LEU A 48 -7.58 -0.60 4.42
C LEU A 48 -6.69 0.47 3.76
N TYR A 49 -5.79 1.06 4.54
CA TYR A 49 -4.98 2.23 4.13
C TYR A 49 -3.46 2.01 4.21
N GLY A 50 -3.00 0.90 4.80
CA GLY A 50 -1.57 0.56 4.92
C GLY A 50 -0.77 1.64 5.61
N ASP A 51 0.34 2.05 4.97
CA ASP A 51 1.30 3.02 5.49
C ASP A 51 0.68 4.37 5.86
N ARG A 52 -0.41 4.78 5.19
CA ARG A 52 -1.14 6.01 5.56
C ARG A 52 -1.76 5.92 6.95
N ALA A 53 -2.37 4.79 7.28
CA ALA A 53 -2.91 4.56 8.60
C ALA A 53 -1.80 4.40 9.63
N LEU A 54 -0.69 3.75 9.30
CA LEU A 54 0.46 3.66 10.21
C LEU A 54 1.08 5.03 10.49
N THR A 55 1.15 5.91 9.49
CA THR A 55 1.63 7.29 9.65
C THR A 55 0.73 8.09 10.58
N ALA A 56 -0.59 7.91 10.49
CA ALA A 56 -1.56 8.62 11.33
C ALA A 56 -1.68 8.04 12.76
N LEU A 57 -1.68 6.71 12.90
CA LEU A 57 -2.01 6.01 14.15
C LEU A 57 -0.77 5.61 14.96
N ALA A 58 0.36 5.39 14.29
CA ALA A 58 1.62 4.94 14.89
C ALA A 58 2.82 5.72 14.32
N PRO A 59 2.86 7.06 14.47
CA PRO A 59 3.82 7.92 13.77
C PRO A 59 5.29 7.61 14.10
N ARG A 60 5.60 7.18 15.32
CA ARG A 60 6.96 6.74 15.70
C ARG A 60 7.37 5.49 14.95
N PHE A 61 6.50 4.46 14.94
CA PHE A 61 6.72 3.24 14.17
C PHE A 61 6.90 3.55 12.68
N ALA A 62 6.03 4.40 12.12
CA ALA A 62 6.12 4.79 10.72
C ALA A 62 7.44 5.51 10.42
N ARG A 63 7.91 6.41 11.30
CA ARG A 63 9.18 7.11 11.14
C ARG A 63 10.37 6.15 11.23
N ASP A 64 10.40 5.33 12.28
CA ASP A 64 11.51 4.42 12.55
C ASP A 64 11.59 3.30 11.48
N GLY A 65 10.44 2.91 10.93
CA GLY A 65 10.33 1.98 9.82
C GLY A 65 10.49 2.60 8.43
N GLY A 66 10.76 3.91 8.32
CA GLY A 66 10.96 4.60 7.03
C GLY A 66 9.71 4.79 6.18
N LEU A 67 8.50 4.63 6.75
CA LEU A 67 7.21 4.77 6.06
C LEU A 67 6.78 6.24 5.84
N THR A 68 7.52 7.20 6.41
CA THR A 68 7.21 8.65 6.34
C THR A 68 7.77 9.36 5.10
N GLY A 69 8.39 8.65 4.15
CA GLY A 69 8.97 9.22 2.93
C GLY A 69 7.92 9.68 1.88
N ARG A 70 8.39 10.19 0.72
CA ARG A 70 7.59 10.71 -0.42
C ARG A 70 6.67 9.67 -1.12
N GLY A 71 6.32 8.59 -0.41
CA GLY A 71 5.65 7.40 -0.93
C GLY A 71 4.52 6.90 -0.04
N GLY A 72 3.99 7.70 0.88
CA GLY A 72 2.66 7.45 1.48
C GLY A 72 1.51 7.47 0.46
N SER A 73 1.78 7.30 -0.84
CA SER A 73 0.84 7.17 -1.93
C SER A 73 0.65 5.69 -2.26
N THR A 74 -0.23 5.01 -1.52
CA THR A 74 -0.91 3.88 -2.15
C THR A 74 -1.70 4.45 -3.33
N GLU A 75 -1.36 4.00 -4.55
CA GLU A 75 -2.06 4.27 -5.81
C GLU A 75 -1.65 5.53 -6.62
N ARG A 76 -0.35 5.78 -6.75
CA ARG A 76 0.18 6.19 -8.06
C ARG A 76 1.30 5.24 -8.44
N GLU A 77 0.99 4.39 -9.40
CA GLU A 77 1.92 3.71 -10.30
C GLU A 77 2.98 2.81 -9.66
N GLN A 78 2.76 1.50 -9.78
CA GLN A 78 3.87 0.57 -9.98
C GLN A 78 3.62 -0.21 -11.27
N PRO A 79 4.23 0.19 -12.39
CA PRO A 79 4.98 -0.73 -13.20
C PRO A 79 6.40 -0.84 -12.61
N GLY A 80 6.70 -1.99 -12.01
CA GLY A 80 8.07 -2.34 -11.65
C GLY A 80 8.43 -2.12 -10.19
N LEU A 81 8.84 -3.21 -9.56
CA LEU A 81 9.63 -3.18 -8.33
C LEU A 81 10.80 -2.21 -8.49
N SER A 82 11.06 -1.37 -7.48
CA SER A 82 12.43 -0.95 -7.22
C SER A 82 12.60 -0.54 -5.76
N CYS A 83 13.27 -1.42 -5.03
CA CYS A 83 14.10 -1.05 -3.91
C CYS A 83 15.44 -0.53 -4.45
N GLY A 84 15.96 0.55 -3.87
CA GLY A 84 17.39 0.89 -3.96
C GLY A 84 17.75 2.11 -4.81
N SER A 85 18.53 2.98 -4.18
CA SER A 85 19.28 4.11 -4.75
C SER A 85 20.03 3.78 -6.04
N GLY A 86 20.13 4.78 -6.90
CA GLY A 86 21.38 5.11 -7.60
C GLY A 86 21.49 4.68 -9.06
N SER A 87 21.95 5.64 -9.85
CA SER A 87 22.60 5.50 -11.16
C SER A 87 21.69 5.39 -12.38
N GLY A 88 21.62 6.52 -13.09
CA GLY A 88 21.05 6.61 -14.43
C GLY A 88 21.93 5.93 -15.48
N MET A 89 21.27 5.34 -16.47
CA MET A 89 21.87 4.97 -17.75
C MET A 89 20.86 5.34 -18.84
N SER A 90 21.24 6.33 -19.65
CA SER A 90 20.54 6.74 -20.85
C SER A 90 21.17 5.98 -22.03
N CYS A 91 20.38 5.21 -22.77
CA CYS A 91 20.77 4.69 -24.08
C CYS A 91 19.98 5.47 -25.13
N GLY A 92 20.64 6.43 -25.78
CA GLY A 92 20.16 7.03 -27.02
C GLY A 92 20.36 6.06 -28.19
N ALA A 93 19.34 5.88 -29.01
CA ALA A 93 19.46 5.22 -30.31
C ALA A 93 19.64 6.30 -31.38
N VAL A 94 20.68 6.12 -32.19
CA VAL A 94 20.99 6.86 -33.43
C VAL A 94 20.09 6.42 -34.58
#